data_AF-A0A2G2VQP0-F1
#
_entry.id   AF-A0A2G2VQP0-F1
#
_cell.length_a   1.000
_cell.length_b   1.000
_cell.length_c   1.000
_cell.angle_alpha   90.00
_cell.angle_beta   90.00
_cell.angle_gamma   90.00
#
_symmetry.space_group_name_H-M   'P 1'
#
loop_
_entity.id
_entity.type
_entity.pdbx_description
1 polymer ?
#
loop_
_entity_poly.entity_id
_entity_poly.type
_entity_poly.pdbx_seq_one_letter_code
_entity_poly.pdbx_strand_id
1 'polypeptide(L)'
;MALRILKELQLGLLNQMLEKGLINNDFEHLMISKREENHEFALQAIKEYCAEVEALLSQMKNDIEIPDVEFPHLVALCDLVKEKSTRIGTVRVISTCKLVIRVCDQRNKKKFSQALGLLKHDFSTTQSQLEAYARMERRIIMVQIDRAGGSGKMTNESQMMDVTMSVGETNIDTSSCTNAPPTMAPA
;
A
#
# COMPACT_ATOMS: atom_id res chain seq x y z
N MET A 1 -15.42 18.65 5.69
CA MET A 1 -15.09 19.11 4.32
C MET A 1 -13.97 18.29 3.69
N ALA A 2 -12.80 18.16 4.34
CA ALA A 2 -11.63 17.43 3.79
C ALA A 2 -11.91 16.00 3.28
N LEU A 3 -12.63 15.17 4.05
CA LEU A 3 -12.93 13.79 3.65
C LEU A 3 -13.73 13.70 2.33
N ARG A 4 -14.68 14.63 2.11
CA ARG A 4 -15.50 14.66 0.89
C ARG A 4 -14.61 14.94 -0.33
N ILE A 5 -13.76 15.97 -0.23
CA ILE A 5 -12.85 16.37 -1.30
C ILE A 5 -11.90 15.22 -1.66
N LEU A 6 -11.35 14.52 -0.65
CA LEU A 6 -10.45 13.38 -0.91
C LEU A 6 -11.15 12.24 -1.67
N LYS A 7 -12.40 11.93 -1.32
CA LYS A 7 -13.20 10.91 -2.03
C LYS A 7 -13.54 11.33 -3.45
N GLU A 8 -13.90 12.60 -3.68
CA GLU A 8 -14.17 13.13 -5.01
C GLU A 8 -12.92 13.07 -5.91
N LEU A 9 -11.77 13.47 -5.39
CA LEU A 9 -10.49 13.38 -6.12
C LEU A 9 -10.10 11.94 -6.43
N GLN A 10 -10.38 11.01 -5.51
CA GLN A 10 -10.05 9.60 -5.69
C GLN A 10 -10.91 8.97 -6.78
N LEU A 11 -12.21 9.29 -6.80
CA LEU A 11 -13.13 8.88 -7.86
C LEU A 11 -12.69 9.47 -9.20
N GLY A 12 -12.27 10.73 -9.24
CA GLY A 12 -11.71 11.36 -10.44
C GLY A 12 -10.46 10.64 -10.97
N LEU A 13 -9.56 10.22 -10.07
CA LEU A 13 -8.39 9.41 -10.45
C LEU A 13 -8.81 8.05 -11.01
N LEU A 14 -9.75 7.37 -10.36
CA LEU A 14 -10.25 6.06 -10.81
C LEU A 14 -10.85 6.13 -12.21
N ASN A 15 -11.72 7.11 -12.47
CA ASN A 15 -12.30 7.35 -13.79
C ASN A 15 -11.23 7.60 -14.85
N GLN A 16 -10.21 8.40 -14.52
CA GLN A 16 -9.09 8.63 -15.44
C GLN A 16 -8.34 7.31 -15.75
N MET A 17 -8.13 6.44 -14.76
CA MET A 17 -7.46 5.16 -14.96
C MET A 17 -8.29 4.20 -15.83
N LEU A 18 -9.61 4.20 -15.67
CA LEU A 18 -10.56 3.43 -16.49
C LEU A 18 -10.61 3.96 -17.94
N GLU A 19 -10.75 5.27 -18.13
CA GLU A 19 -10.79 5.92 -19.46
C GLU A 19 -9.49 5.68 -20.25
N LYS A 20 -8.34 5.72 -19.58
CA LYS A 20 -7.04 5.39 -20.19
C LYS A 20 -6.87 3.88 -20.43
N GLY A 21 -7.79 3.04 -19.98
CA GLY A 21 -7.71 1.58 -20.09
C GLY A 21 -6.52 1.00 -19.33
N LEU A 22 -6.14 1.59 -18.20
CA LEU A 22 -5.08 1.04 -17.34
C LEU A 22 -5.62 -0.10 -16.48
N ILE A 23 -6.83 0.09 -15.98
CA ILE A 23 -7.58 -0.84 -15.13
C ILE A 23 -8.97 -1.12 -15.73
N ASN A 24 -9.68 -2.08 -15.15
CA ASN A 24 -11.08 -2.36 -15.43
C ASN A 24 -11.94 -2.21 -14.16
N ASN A 25 -13.24 -2.49 -14.27
CA ASN A 25 -14.18 -2.39 -13.15
C ASN A 25 -13.90 -3.41 -12.03
N ASP A 26 -13.17 -4.50 -12.31
CA ASP A 26 -12.78 -5.47 -11.28
C ASP A 26 -11.86 -4.83 -10.24
N PHE A 27 -11.02 -3.86 -10.66
CA PHE A 27 -10.19 -3.09 -9.74
C PHE A 27 -11.03 -2.31 -8.74
N GLU A 28 -12.02 -1.54 -9.21
CA GLU A 28 -12.90 -0.76 -8.34
C GLU A 28 -13.67 -1.69 -7.38
N HIS A 29 -14.28 -2.75 -7.93
CA HIS A 29 -15.04 -3.70 -7.13
C HIS A 29 -14.17 -4.37 -6.05
N LEU A 30 -12.95 -4.78 -6.40
CA LEU A 30 -12.00 -5.37 -5.45
C LEU A 30 -11.62 -4.40 -4.33
N MET A 31 -11.29 -3.15 -4.68
CA MET A 31 -10.85 -2.15 -3.71
C MET A 31 -11.99 -1.70 -2.77
N ILE A 32 -13.23 -1.63 -3.28
CA ILE A 32 -14.40 -1.30 -2.46
C ILE A 32 -14.79 -2.47 -1.57
N SER A 33 -14.99 -3.67 -2.14
CA SER A 33 -15.48 -4.84 -1.40
C SER A 33 -14.57 -5.20 -0.23
N LYS A 34 -13.25 -5.13 -0.42
CA LYS A 34 -12.28 -5.50 0.61
C LYS A 34 -11.93 -4.40 1.60
N ARG A 35 -12.32 -3.15 1.33
CA ARG A 35 -12.17 -2.05 2.30
C ARG A 35 -12.98 -2.30 3.57
N GLU A 36 -14.17 -2.87 3.43
CA GLU A 36 -15.08 -3.12 4.57
C GLU A 36 -14.47 -4.14 5.57
N GLU A 37 -13.70 -5.10 5.06
CA GLU A 37 -12.99 -6.10 5.86
C GLU A 37 -11.68 -5.54 6.44
N ASN A 38 -10.91 -4.84 5.61
CA ASN A 38 -9.61 -4.28 5.98
C ASN A 38 -9.40 -2.93 5.30
N HIS A 39 -9.40 -1.86 6.11
CA HIS A 39 -9.20 -0.49 5.64
C HIS A 39 -7.87 -0.30 4.89
N GLU A 40 -6.84 -1.09 5.19
CA GLU A 40 -5.54 -1.03 4.54
C GLU A 40 -5.41 -1.96 3.32
N PHE A 41 -6.44 -2.74 2.99
CA PHE A 41 -6.39 -3.76 1.93
C PHE A 41 -5.82 -3.20 0.62
N ALA A 42 -6.34 -2.06 0.17
CA ALA A 42 -5.89 -1.45 -1.08
C ALA A 42 -4.40 -1.10 -1.06
N LEU A 43 -3.86 -0.67 0.08
CA LEU A 43 -2.44 -0.35 0.24
C LEU A 43 -1.58 -1.61 0.13
N GLN A 44 -2.02 -2.68 0.78
CA GLN A 44 -1.30 -3.96 0.82
C GLN A 44 -1.34 -4.64 -0.55
N ALA A 45 -2.53 -4.76 -1.15
CA ALA A 45 -2.74 -5.40 -2.45
C ALA A 45 -1.95 -4.70 -3.57
N ILE A 46 -1.96 -3.37 -3.60
CA ILE A 46 -1.19 -2.61 -4.61
C ILE A 46 0.31 -2.79 -4.38
N LYS A 47 0.78 -2.71 -3.13
CA LYS A 47 2.21 -2.87 -2.81
C LYS A 47 2.72 -4.27 -3.19
N GLU A 48 1.97 -5.30 -2.83
CA GLU A 48 2.32 -6.69 -3.12
C GLU A 48 2.35 -6.94 -4.64
N TYR A 49 1.29 -6.55 -5.35
CA TYR A 49 1.23 -6.66 -6.81
C TYR A 49 2.41 -5.99 -7.50
N CYS A 50 2.74 -4.74 -7.12
CA CYS A 50 3.84 -4.01 -7.74
C CYS A 50 5.18 -4.72 -7.51
N ALA A 51 5.45 -5.17 -6.28
CA ALA A 51 6.70 -5.86 -5.95
C ALA A 51 6.83 -7.19 -6.72
N GLU A 52 5.76 -7.97 -6.79
CA GLU A 52 5.76 -9.27 -7.47
C GLU A 52 5.95 -9.12 -8.98
N VAL A 53 5.23 -8.20 -9.62
CA VAL A 53 5.37 -7.98 -11.07
C VAL A 53 6.74 -7.41 -11.41
N GLU A 54 7.27 -6.49 -10.61
CA GLU A 54 8.61 -5.95 -10.83
C GLU A 54 9.71 -7.03 -10.72
N ALA A 55 9.58 -7.96 -9.79
CA ALA A 55 10.47 -9.11 -9.66
C ALA A 55 10.40 -10.01 -10.91
N LEU A 56 9.20 -10.32 -11.39
CA LEU A 56 9.00 -11.14 -12.59
C LEU A 56 9.57 -10.48 -13.85
N LEU A 57 9.34 -9.18 -14.03
CA LEU A 57 9.87 -8.41 -15.17
C LEU A 57 11.40 -8.27 -15.12
N SER A 58 11.98 -8.31 -13.92
CA SER A 58 13.43 -8.34 -13.72
C SER A 58 14.01 -9.70 -14.07
N GLN A 59 13.34 -10.79 -13.63
CA GLN A 59 13.73 -12.15 -13.99
C GLN A 59 13.71 -12.37 -15.51
N MET A 60 12.61 -12.02 -16.20
CA MET A 60 12.54 -12.11 -17.67
C MET A 60 13.65 -11.34 -18.38
N LYS A 61 14.05 -10.19 -17.83
CA LYS A 61 15.12 -9.35 -18.40
C LYS A 61 16.47 -10.06 -18.29
N ASN A 62 16.73 -10.73 -17.18
CA ASN A 62 17.98 -11.45 -16.98
C ASN A 62 18.00 -12.73 -17.84
N ASP A 63 16.88 -13.45 -17.90
CA ASP A 63 16.77 -14.72 -18.62
C ASP A 63 16.98 -14.56 -20.13
N ILE A 64 16.52 -13.45 -20.74
CA ILE A 64 16.70 -13.21 -22.17
C ILE A 64 18.16 -12.89 -22.57
N GLU A 65 18.97 -12.41 -21.62
CA GLU A 65 20.39 -12.13 -21.83
C GLU A 65 21.24 -13.41 -21.89
N ILE A 66 20.74 -14.54 -21.36
CA ILE A 66 21.39 -15.85 -21.41
C ILE A 66 21.47 -16.34 -22.87
N PRO A 67 22.63 -16.81 -23.39
CA PRO A 67 22.80 -17.22 -24.79
C PRO A 67 21.78 -18.25 -25.29
N ASP A 68 21.49 -19.27 -24.49
CA ASP A 68 20.49 -20.31 -24.76
C ASP A 68 19.23 -20.06 -23.92
N VAL A 69 18.26 -19.36 -24.53
CA VAL A 69 17.07 -18.91 -23.80
C VAL A 69 15.93 -19.91 -23.92
N GLU A 70 15.38 -20.29 -22.77
CA GLU A 70 14.18 -21.13 -22.70
C GLU A 70 12.91 -20.28 -22.85
N PHE A 71 12.44 -20.10 -24.09
CA PHE A 71 11.18 -19.38 -24.37
C PHE A 71 9.96 -19.92 -23.60
N PRO A 72 9.80 -21.25 -23.38
CA PRO A 72 8.71 -21.76 -22.54
C PRO A 72 8.75 -21.22 -21.10
N HIS A 73 9.96 -21.02 -20.54
CA HIS A 73 10.11 -20.42 -19.22
C HIS A 73 9.65 -18.95 -19.21
N LEU A 74 10.05 -18.18 -20.23
CA LEU A 74 9.61 -16.78 -20.39
C LEU A 74 8.08 -16.65 -20.55
N VAL A 75 7.44 -17.59 -21.24
CA VAL A 75 5.98 -17.66 -21.34
C VAL A 75 5.36 -17.91 -19.97
N ALA A 76 5.88 -18.87 -19.20
CA ALA A 76 5.38 -19.15 -17.86
C ALA A 76 5.48 -17.93 -16.92
N LEU A 77 6.60 -17.19 -16.97
CA LEU A 77 6.73 -15.93 -16.23
C LEU A 77 5.69 -14.89 -16.70
N CYS A 78 5.43 -14.79 -18.01
CA CYS A 78 4.44 -13.85 -18.56
C CYS A 78 3.02 -14.22 -18.15
N ASP A 79 2.70 -15.51 -18.11
CA ASP A 79 1.42 -16.00 -17.62
C ASP A 79 1.22 -15.70 -16.14
N LEU A 80 2.28 -15.77 -15.32
CA LEU A 80 2.21 -15.37 -13.92
C LEU A 80 1.95 -13.87 -13.75
N VAL A 81 2.63 -13.01 -14.53
CA VAL A 81 2.34 -11.56 -14.55
C VAL A 81 0.88 -11.32 -14.96
N LYS A 82 0.40 -12.02 -15.98
CA LYS A 82 -0.98 -11.93 -16.47
C LYS A 82 -1.99 -12.36 -15.39
N GLU A 83 -1.71 -13.44 -14.65
CA GLU A 83 -2.54 -13.92 -13.56
C GLU A 83 -2.64 -12.88 -12.44
N LYS A 84 -1.49 -12.38 -11.96
CA LYS A 84 -1.41 -11.34 -10.93
C LYS A 84 -2.14 -10.06 -11.37
N SER A 85 -1.96 -9.67 -12.62
CA SER A 85 -2.64 -8.51 -13.23
C SER A 85 -4.15 -8.70 -13.32
N THR A 86 -4.61 -9.92 -13.60
CA THR A 86 -6.05 -10.26 -13.65
C THR A 86 -6.67 -10.17 -12.26
N ARG A 87 -5.98 -10.63 -11.22
CA ARG A 87 -6.46 -10.55 -9.83
C ARG A 87 -6.68 -9.12 -9.37
N ILE A 88 -5.87 -8.17 -9.83
CA ILE A 88 -6.00 -6.74 -9.49
C ILE A 88 -6.90 -5.99 -10.47
N GLY A 89 -6.98 -6.40 -11.73
CA GLY A 89 -7.75 -5.72 -12.78
C GLY A 89 -6.93 -4.77 -13.66
N THR A 90 -5.61 -4.97 -13.81
CA THR A 90 -4.72 -4.12 -14.63
C THR A 90 -4.74 -4.50 -16.12
N VAL A 91 -5.83 -4.16 -16.82
CA VAL A 91 -6.11 -4.57 -18.20
C VAL A 91 -5.03 -4.22 -19.23
N ARG A 92 -4.33 -3.09 -19.05
CA ARG A 92 -3.23 -2.72 -19.96
C ARG A 92 -2.09 -3.72 -19.89
N VAL A 93 -1.66 -4.05 -18.68
CA VAL A 93 -0.56 -5.01 -18.43
C VAL A 93 -0.94 -6.39 -18.97
N ILE A 94 -2.19 -6.83 -18.73
CA ILE A 94 -2.73 -8.09 -19.28
C ILE A 94 -2.64 -8.13 -20.82
N SER A 95 -3.02 -7.02 -21.46
CA SER A 95 -3.02 -6.91 -22.93
C SER A 95 -1.59 -7.01 -23.49
N THR A 96 -0.64 -6.35 -22.84
CA THR A 96 0.77 -6.38 -23.27
C THR A 96 1.43 -7.74 -22.95
N CYS A 97 1.05 -8.43 -21.86
CA CYS A 97 1.46 -9.82 -21.63
C CYS A 97 1.04 -10.75 -22.79
N LYS A 98 -0.19 -10.62 -23.30
CA LYS A 98 -0.65 -11.42 -24.45
C LYS A 98 0.20 -11.16 -25.70
N LEU A 99 0.67 -9.93 -25.91
CA LEU A 99 1.60 -9.59 -26.98
C LEU A 99 2.96 -10.27 -26.77
N VAL A 100 3.52 -10.20 -25.56
CA VAL A 100 4.81 -10.82 -25.24
C VAL A 100 4.76 -12.33 -25.47
N ILE A 101 3.71 -13.01 -24.98
CA ILE A 101 3.52 -14.46 -25.18
C ILE A 101 3.52 -14.83 -26.67
N ARG A 102 2.77 -14.09 -27.50
CA ARG A 102 2.75 -14.31 -28.96
C ARG A 102 4.12 -14.13 -29.61
N VAL A 103 4.95 -13.25 -29.06
CA VAL A 103 6.31 -13.02 -29.57
C VAL A 103 7.25 -14.15 -29.15
N CYS A 104 7.04 -14.78 -27.98
CA CYS A 104 7.79 -15.97 -27.57
C CYS A 104 7.67 -17.11 -28.58
N ASP A 105 6.49 -17.31 -29.19
CA ASP A 105 6.26 -18.34 -30.21
C ASP A 105 7.19 -18.21 -31.43
N GLN A 106 7.67 -16.99 -31.70
CA GLN A 106 8.56 -16.71 -32.82
C GLN A 106 10.04 -16.99 -32.49
N ARG A 107 10.34 -17.38 -31.25
CA ARG A 107 11.70 -17.65 -30.74
C ARG A 107 12.74 -16.61 -31.12
N ASN A 108 12.33 -15.33 -31.15
CA ASN A 108 13.17 -14.23 -31.59
C ASN A 108 13.49 -13.31 -30.41
N LYS A 109 14.76 -13.37 -29.96
CA LYS A 109 15.23 -12.58 -28.81
C LYS A 109 14.99 -11.09 -28.95
N LYS A 110 15.33 -10.52 -30.11
CA LYS A 110 15.20 -9.07 -30.35
C LYS A 110 13.74 -8.64 -30.25
N LYS A 111 12.82 -9.38 -30.86
CA LYS A 111 11.39 -9.09 -30.78
C LYS A 111 10.88 -9.25 -29.35
N PHE A 112 11.32 -10.28 -28.63
CA PHE A 112 10.95 -10.47 -27.23
C PHE A 112 11.44 -9.30 -26.36
N SER A 113 12.71 -8.89 -26.48
CA SER A 113 13.25 -7.73 -25.74
C SER A 113 12.48 -6.45 -26.02
N GLN A 114 12.04 -6.23 -27.27
CA GLN A 114 11.18 -5.09 -27.63
C GLN A 114 9.81 -5.18 -26.94
N ALA A 115 9.16 -6.34 -27.00
CA ALA A 115 7.86 -6.57 -26.36
C ALA A 115 7.94 -6.46 -24.83
N LEU A 116 9.02 -6.97 -24.22
CA LEU A 116 9.29 -6.81 -22.79
C LEU A 116 9.51 -5.34 -22.42
N GLY A 117 10.16 -4.56 -23.29
CA GLY A 117 10.27 -3.11 -23.12
C GLY A 117 8.92 -2.41 -23.06
N LEU A 118 7.99 -2.78 -23.94
CA LEU A 118 6.60 -2.29 -23.91
C LEU A 118 5.89 -2.71 -22.62
N LEU A 119 6.03 -3.98 -22.21
CA LEU A 119 5.42 -4.47 -20.97
C LEU A 119 5.92 -3.71 -19.74
N LYS A 120 7.23 -3.42 -19.66
CA LYS A 120 7.81 -2.62 -18.58
C LYS A 120 7.28 -1.19 -18.56
N HIS A 121 7.17 -0.56 -19.73
CA HIS A 121 6.62 0.79 -19.85
C HIS A 121 5.15 0.83 -19.39
N ASP A 122 4.34 -0.11 -19.87
CA ASP A 122 2.91 -0.19 -19.51
C ASP A 122 2.69 -0.51 -18.05
N PHE A 123 3.51 -1.41 -17.49
CA PHE A 123 3.52 -1.69 -16.06
C PHE A 123 3.90 -0.45 -15.25
N SER A 124 5.01 0.24 -15.58
CA SER A 124 5.45 1.44 -14.85
C SER A 124 4.41 2.56 -14.89
N THR A 125 3.78 2.77 -16.05
CA THR A 125 2.68 3.74 -16.20
C THR A 125 1.51 3.38 -15.28
N THR A 126 1.12 2.10 -15.26
CA THR A 126 0.00 1.61 -14.44
C THR A 126 0.35 1.68 -12.96
N GLN A 127 1.54 1.23 -12.56
CA GLN A 127 2.07 1.27 -11.20
C GLN A 127 2.03 2.69 -10.62
N SER A 128 2.49 3.70 -11.36
CA SER A 128 2.48 5.09 -10.90
C SER A 128 1.08 5.57 -10.52
N GLN A 129 0.06 5.18 -11.29
CA GLN A 129 -1.34 5.51 -11.02
C GLN A 129 -1.91 4.72 -9.84
N LEU A 130 -1.58 3.43 -9.74
CA LEU A 130 -1.96 2.60 -8.59
C LEU A 130 -1.37 3.15 -7.27
N GLU A 131 -0.11 3.56 -7.28
CA GLU A 131 0.53 4.16 -6.12
C GLU A 131 -0.08 5.53 -5.78
N ALA A 132 -0.50 6.31 -6.78
CA ALA A 132 -1.26 7.54 -6.55
C ALA A 132 -2.59 7.25 -5.86
N TYR A 133 -3.31 6.23 -6.32
CA TYR A 133 -4.54 5.76 -5.69
C TYR A 133 -4.29 5.31 -4.24
N ALA A 134 -3.26 4.49 -3.99
CA ALA A 134 -2.87 4.05 -2.66
C ALA A 134 -2.50 5.22 -1.73
N ARG A 135 -1.82 6.26 -2.24
CA ARG A 135 -1.53 7.46 -1.45
C ARG A 135 -2.81 8.20 -1.05
N MET A 136 -3.81 8.25 -1.93
CA MET A 136 -5.11 8.83 -1.61
C MET A 136 -5.88 8.01 -0.57
N GLU A 137 -5.87 6.69 -0.72
CA GLU A 137 -6.45 5.75 0.27
C GLU A 137 -5.89 5.99 1.67
N ARG A 138 -4.56 6.04 1.79
CA ARG A 138 -3.89 6.29 3.07
C ARG A 138 -4.36 7.61 3.70
N ARG A 139 -4.53 8.68 2.92
CA ARG A 139 -5.02 9.97 3.43
C ARG A 139 -6.47 9.88 3.90
N ILE A 140 -7.32 9.15 3.19
CA ILE A 140 -8.72 8.93 3.56
C ILE A 140 -8.79 8.18 4.90
N ILE A 141 -8.03 7.10 5.05
CA ILE A 141 -7.95 6.31 6.29
C ILE A 141 -7.53 7.19 7.47
N MET A 142 -6.46 7.97 7.32
CA MET A 142 -5.96 8.86 8.39
C MET A 142 -7.03 9.88 8.84
N VAL A 143 -7.69 10.55 7.88
CA VAL A 143 -8.77 11.51 8.19
C VAL A 143 -9.97 10.84 8.86
N GLN A 144 -10.26 9.58 8.54
CA GLN A 144 -11.33 8.82 9.17
C GLN A 144 -10.98 8.44 10.62
N ILE A 145 -9.74 8.03 10.88
CA ILE A 145 -9.24 7.73 12.24
C ILE A 145 -9.31 8.98 13.12
N ASP A 146 -8.82 10.13 12.63
CA ASP A 146 -8.84 11.40 13.39
C ASP A 146 -10.26 11.83 13.77
N ARG A 147 -11.24 11.55 12.91
CA ARG A 147 -12.66 11.83 13.17
C ARG A 147 -13.28 10.88 14.19
N ALA A 148 -12.83 9.62 14.25
CA ALA A 148 -13.26 8.66 15.25
C ALA A 148 -12.66 8.96 16.64
N GLY A 149 -11.44 9.53 16.69
CA GLY A 149 -10.76 9.91 17.93
C GLY A 149 -11.20 11.26 18.56
N GLY A 150 -12.04 12.05 17.88
CA GLY A 150 -12.40 13.41 18.30
C GLY A 150 -13.56 13.54 19.30
N SER A 151 -14.19 12.45 19.76
CA SER A 151 -15.40 12.49 20.59
C SER A 151 -15.16 12.36 22.11
N GLY A 152 -14.00 12.79 22.63
CA GLY A 152 -13.61 12.56 24.03
C GLY A 152 -12.88 13.71 24.70
N LYS A 153 -13.44 14.93 24.72
CA LYS A 153 -13.09 15.94 25.72
C LYS A 153 -14.32 16.74 26.14
N MET A 154 -14.96 16.29 27.21
CA MET A 154 -15.78 17.14 28.06
C MET A 154 -15.71 16.58 29.48
N THR A 155 -14.73 17.05 30.27
CA THR A 155 -14.79 17.07 31.73
C THR A 155 -14.55 18.51 32.18
N ASN A 156 -15.63 19.28 31.99
CA ASN A 156 -16.14 20.38 32.79
C ASN A 156 -15.28 20.82 33.99
N GLU A 157 -14.82 22.06 33.90
CA GLU A 157 -14.35 22.90 34.99
C GLU A 157 -15.57 23.66 35.57
N SER A 158 -15.89 23.49 36.86
CA SER A 158 -16.46 24.55 37.74
C SER A 158 -16.85 24.06 39.15
N GLN A 159 -16.71 25.01 40.10
CA GLN A 159 -17.03 25.06 41.54
C GLN A 159 -15.85 24.70 42.46
N MET A 160 -15.04 25.65 42.96
CA MET A 160 -15.28 26.85 43.80
C MET A 160 -15.58 26.53 45.28
N MET A 161 -14.55 26.78 46.11
CA MET A 161 -14.53 27.21 47.53
C MET A 161 -15.31 26.40 48.58
N ASP A 162 -14.59 25.86 49.57
CA ASP A 162 -14.80 26.33 50.95
C ASP A 162 -13.50 26.28 51.77
N VAL A 163 -13.36 27.34 52.58
CA VAL A 163 -12.29 27.65 53.52
C VAL A 163 -12.58 26.95 54.84
N THR A 164 -11.61 26.26 55.43
CA THR A 164 -11.52 26.22 56.90
C THR A 164 -10.06 26.08 57.34
N MET A 165 -9.59 27.08 58.09
CA MET A 165 -8.32 27.06 58.79
C MET A 165 -8.41 26.18 60.04
N SER A 166 -7.38 25.37 60.32
CA SER A 166 -7.07 24.97 61.68
C SER A 166 -5.57 24.70 61.84
N VAL A 167 -5.01 25.33 62.86
CA VAL A 167 -3.60 25.39 63.27
C VAL A 167 -3.24 24.19 64.17
N GLY A 168 -1.96 23.81 64.18
CA GLY A 168 -1.33 22.99 65.23
C GLY A 168 -0.45 21.89 64.62
N GLU A 169 0.85 22.12 64.37
CA GLU A 169 2.00 22.15 65.30
C GLU A 169 2.87 20.89 65.16
N THR A 170 4.11 21.14 64.71
CA THR A 170 5.40 20.51 65.06
C THR A 170 5.54 18.98 65.10
N ASN A 171 6.50 18.43 64.33
CA ASN A 171 7.81 18.05 64.85
C ASN A 171 8.68 17.27 63.83
N ILE A 172 9.91 17.77 63.68
CA ILE A 172 11.24 17.12 63.61
C ILE A 172 11.58 16.06 62.54
N ASP A 173 12.61 16.42 61.76
CA ASP A 173 13.91 15.73 61.58
C ASP A 173 13.90 14.24 61.16
N THR A 174 14.73 13.72 60.26
CA THR A 174 16.02 14.11 59.67
C THR A 174 16.29 13.10 58.52
N SER A 175 17.13 13.47 57.54
CA SER A 175 18.23 12.65 56.96
C SER A 175 17.94 11.19 56.51
N SER A 176 18.26 10.67 55.33
CA SER A 176 19.40 10.88 54.44
C SER A 176 19.20 10.05 53.16
N CYS A 177 19.83 10.47 52.08
CA CYS A 177 20.00 9.75 50.81
C CYS A 177 20.62 8.34 50.99
N THR A 178 20.41 7.42 50.03
CA THR A 178 21.48 6.72 49.25
C THR A 178 20.93 5.74 48.20
N ASN A 179 21.29 6.04 46.95
CA ASN A 179 21.59 5.25 45.73
C ASN A 179 21.46 3.69 45.67
N ALA A 180 20.74 3.22 44.64
CA ALA A 180 21.17 2.39 43.49
C ALA A 180 21.60 0.87 43.66
N PRO A 181 21.54 0.06 42.56
CA PRO A 181 21.17 -1.38 42.52
C PRO A 181 22.36 -2.36 42.38
N PRO A 182 22.14 -3.69 42.25
CA PRO A 182 22.26 -4.31 40.91
C PRO A 182 21.44 -5.59 40.60
N THR A 183 21.15 -5.74 39.30
CA THR A 183 21.24 -6.93 38.42
C THR A 183 21.57 -8.30 39.02
N MET A 184 20.76 -9.34 38.71
CA MET A 184 21.17 -10.52 37.92
C MET A 184 20.08 -11.62 37.85
N ALA A 185 19.70 -12.01 36.63
CA ALA A 185 19.24 -13.36 36.26
C ALA A 185 20.47 -14.28 36.04
N PRO A 186 20.39 -15.53 35.54
CA PRO A 186 19.32 -16.54 35.54
C PRO A 186 19.79 -17.90 36.11
N ALA A 187 18.88 -18.87 36.24
CA ALA A 187 19.10 -20.30 35.95
C ALA A 187 17.76 -20.96 35.65
#